data_AF-A0A3M6R017-F1
#
_entry.id   AF-A0A3M6R017-F1
#
_cell.length_a   1.000
_cell.length_b   1.000
_cell.length_c   1.000
_cell.angle_alpha   90.00
_cell.angle_beta   90.00
_cell.angle_gamma   90.00
#
_symmetry.space_group_name_H-M   'P 1'
#
loop_
_entity.id
_entity.type
_entity.pdbx_description
1 polymer ?
#
loop_
_entity_poly.entity_id
_entity_poly.type
_entity_poly.pdbx_seq_one_letter_code
_entity_poly.pdbx_strand_id
1 'polypeptide(L)'
;MTQPGLKPSFELATDVTPDDVLQSMLLDWFGQVPITIHRPFVDITGSVLAALWLSHALNRPVALDSTSAEVVIEMTAAECELATGITRAQQQTCRRILADKGIAIEERSGRSIRYRIYTQRILELLQIQARPLAEAMRGGQR
;
A
#
# COMPACT_ATOMS: atom_id res chain seq x y z
N MET A 1 32.07 41.00 -18.07
CA MET A 1 31.14 39.97 -18.59
C MET A 1 31.65 38.63 -18.12
N THR A 2 30.79 37.92 -17.39
CA THR A 2 31.06 36.76 -16.55
C THR A 2 31.00 35.47 -17.35
N GLN A 3 31.91 34.53 -17.12
CA GLN A 3 31.61 33.15 -16.72
C GLN A 3 32.92 32.41 -16.35
N PRO A 4 33.11 31.98 -15.09
CA PRO A 4 34.16 31.06 -14.71
C PRO A 4 33.70 29.60 -14.76
N GLY A 5 34.68 28.71 -14.93
CA GLY A 5 34.58 27.28 -15.14
C GLY A 5 33.61 26.51 -14.25
N LEU A 6 32.85 25.66 -14.94
CA LEU A 6 32.06 24.54 -14.45
C LEU A 6 32.92 23.63 -13.56
N LYS A 7 32.63 23.60 -12.25
CA LYS A 7 33.03 22.48 -11.39
C LYS A 7 32.02 21.35 -11.59
N PRO A 8 32.44 20.12 -11.93
CA PRO A 8 31.55 18.98 -11.74
C PRO A 8 31.52 18.69 -10.24
N SER A 9 30.48 19.18 -9.56
CA SER A 9 30.12 18.67 -8.24
C SER A 9 29.58 17.25 -8.44
N PHE A 10 30.46 16.26 -8.35
CA PHE A 10 30.02 14.90 -8.08
C PHE A 10 29.68 14.86 -6.58
N GLU A 11 28.49 15.34 -6.22
CA GLU A 11 27.89 15.06 -4.92
C GLU A 11 27.77 13.53 -4.81
N LEU A 12 28.62 12.93 -3.98
CA LEU A 12 28.38 11.57 -3.52
C LEU A 12 26.99 11.57 -2.87
N ALA A 13 26.09 10.74 -3.39
CA ALA A 13 24.80 10.48 -2.79
C ALA A 13 24.97 9.93 -1.37
N THR A 14 25.05 10.81 -0.37
CA THR A 14 24.43 10.62 0.93
C THR A 14 22.93 10.73 0.67
N ASP A 15 22.11 9.69 0.81
CA ASP A 15 21.87 8.96 2.05
C ASP A 15 21.40 7.55 1.71
N VAL A 16 22.17 6.54 2.12
CA VAL A 16 21.56 5.24 2.40
C VAL A 16 20.82 5.41 3.71
N THR A 17 19.49 5.39 3.69
CA THR A 17 18.69 5.58 4.90
C THR A 17 18.81 4.36 5.81
N PRO A 18 18.51 4.49 7.12
CA PRO A 18 18.43 3.33 8.02
C PRO A 18 17.46 2.25 7.50
N ASP A 19 16.39 2.66 6.82
CA ASP A 19 15.45 1.75 6.16
C ASP A 19 16.12 1.02 4.99
N ASP A 20 16.89 1.69 4.13
CA ASP A 20 17.61 1.05 3.03
C ASP A 20 18.62 -0.01 3.52
N VAL A 21 19.31 0.28 4.63
CA VAL A 21 20.22 -0.69 5.29
C VAL A 21 19.42 -1.88 5.83
N LEU A 22 18.31 -1.64 6.52
CA LEU A 22 17.47 -2.72 7.03
C LEU A 22 16.89 -3.59 5.90
N GLN A 23 16.39 -2.99 4.83
CA GLN A 23 15.84 -3.71 3.67
C GLN A 23 16.91 -4.56 2.98
N SER A 24 18.13 -4.03 2.81
CA SER A 24 19.24 -4.77 2.20
C SER A 24 19.74 -5.93 3.08
N MET A 25 19.81 -5.75 4.41
CA MET A 25 20.12 -6.84 5.34
C MET A 25 19.06 -7.94 5.32
N LEU A 26 17.78 -7.57 5.27
CA LEU A 26 16.68 -8.55 5.23
C LEU A 26 16.62 -9.28 3.89
N LEU A 27 16.92 -8.59 2.79
CA LEU A 27 17.12 -9.20 1.48
C LEU A 27 18.26 -10.23 1.49
N ASP A 28 19.41 -9.88 2.07
CA ASP A 28 20.56 -10.79 2.16
C ASP A 28 20.25 -12.02 3.02
N TRP A 29 19.52 -11.82 4.12
CA TRP A 29 19.16 -12.91 5.05
C TRP A 29 18.06 -13.83 4.50
N PHE A 30 16.97 -13.27 4.00
CA PHE A 30 15.75 -14.02 3.65
C PHE A 30 15.58 -14.23 2.15
N GLY A 31 16.44 -13.62 1.32
CA GLY A 31 16.35 -13.66 -0.15
C GLY A 31 15.17 -12.86 -0.72
N GLN A 32 14.41 -12.15 0.12
CA GLN A 32 13.19 -11.43 -0.26
C GLN A 32 13.02 -10.15 0.58
N VAL A 33 12.45 -9.12 -0.04
CA VAL A 33 12.09 -7.88 0.65
C VAL A 33 10.95 -8.18 1.64
N PRO A 34 11.04 -7.70 2.89
CA PRO A 34 9.93 -7.74 3.84
C PRO A 34 8.65 -7.14 3.27
N ILE A 35 7.52 -7.72 3.66
CA ILE A 35 6.21 -7.18 3.31
C ILE A 35 5.51 -6.54 4.52
N THR A 36 4.95 -5.36 4.29
CA THR A 36 4.21 -4.60 5.29
C THR A 36 2.71 -4.92 5.25
N ILE A 37 2.13 -5.16 6.42
CA ILE A 37 0.68 -5.26 6.61
C ILE A 37 0.24 -4.17 7.58
N HIS A 38 -0.70 -3.33 7.17
CA HIS A 38 -1.34 -2.37 8.05
C HIS A 38 -2.47 -3.06 8.81
N ARG A 39 -2.26 -3.33 10.10
CA ARG A 39 -3.24 -4.00 10.97
C ARG A 39 -4.66 -3.39 10.92
N PRO A 40 -4.85 -2.05 10.85
CA PRO A 40 -6.19 -1.46 10.73
C PRO A 40 -6.98 -1.97 9.51
N PHE A 41 -6.29 -2.34 8.42
CA PHE A 41 -6.95 -2.90 7.26
C PHE A 41 -7.50 -4.30 7.52
N VAL A 42 -6.93 -5.06 8.44
CA VAL A 42 -7.46 -6.37 8.82
C VAL A 42 -8.82 -6.22 9.49
N ASP A 43 -9.00 -5.18 10.29
CA ASP A 43 -10.24 -4.98 11.03
C ASP A 43 -11.39 -4.51 10.12
N ILE A 44 -11.12 -3.65 9.12
CA ILE A 44 -12.14 -3.21 8.16
C ILE A 44 -12.47 -4.28 7.09
N THR A 45 -11.50 -5.12 6.73
CA THR A 45 -11.69 -6.19 5.73
C THR A 45 -12.15 -7.51 6.35
N GLY A 46 -11.86 -7.74 7.63
CA GLY A 46 -12.06 -9.03 8.31
C GLY A 46 -11.10 -10.13 7.83
N SER A 47 -10.05 -9.80 7.07
CA SER A 47 -9.14 -10.79 6.47
C SER A 47 -7.71 -10.28 6.41
N VAL A 48 -6.77 -11.05 6.96
CA VAL A 48 -5.34 -10.73 6.93
C VAL A 48 -4.83 -10.68 5.48
N LEU A 49 -5.27 -11.59 4.62
CA LEU A 49 -4.84 -11.63 3.22
C LEU A 49 -5.39 -10.45 2.41
N ALA A 50 -6.63 -10.03 2.67
CA ALA A 50 -7.20 -8.85 2.01
C ALA A 50 -6.51 -7.56 2.48
N ALA A 51 -6.17 -7.48 3.77
CA ALA A 51 -5.41 -6.38 4.33
C ALA A 51 -3.97 -6.30 3.81
N LEU A 52 -3.30 -7.45 3.66
CA LEU A 52 -1.97 -7.58 3.04
C LEU A 52 -2.02 -7.10 1.59
N TRP A 53 -2.99 -7.58 0.82
CA TRP A 53 -3.21 -7.16 -0.57
C TRP A 53 -3.42 -5.64 -0.67
N LEU A 54 -4.28 -5.08 0.19
CA LEU A 54 -4.58 -3.64 0.20
C LEU A 54 -3.36 -2.80 0.64
N SER A 55 -2.60 -3.28 1.62
CA SER A 55 -1.36 -2.64 2.07
C SER A 55 -0.34 -2.58 0.94
N HIS A 56 -0.14 -3.69 0.24
CA HIS A 56 0.75 -3.74 -0.91
C HIS A 56 0.28 -2.79 -2.02
N ALA A 57 -1.02 -2.79 -2.34
CA ALA A 57 -1.60 -1.94 -3.38
C ALA A 57 -1.39 -0.44 -3.12
N LEU A 58 -1.58 0.00 -1.87
CA LEU A 58 -1.43 1.41 -1.46
C LEU A 58 0.03 1.84 -1.28
N ASN A 59 0.96 0.90 -1.10
CA ASN A 59 2.38 1.21 -0.95
C ASN A 59 3.11 1.37 -2.30
N ARG A 60 2.40 1.19 -3.43
CA ARG A 60 2.97 1.40 -4.75
C ARG A 60 3.11 2.90 -5.01
N PRO A 61 4.22 3.36 -5.62
CA PRO A 61 4.33 4.74 -6.06
C PRO A 61 3.25 5.02 -7.11
N VAL A 62 2.28 5.85 -6.77
CA VAL A 62 1.22 6.29 -7.68
C VAL A 62 1.67 7.61 -8.29
N ALA A 63 1.40 7.82 -9.57
CA ALA A 63 1.45 9.17 -10.14
C ALA A 63 0.36 9.99 -9.43
N LEU A 64 0.76 10.80 -8.44
CA LEU A 64 -0.16 11.60 -7.64
C LEU A 64 -0.70 12.74 -8.50
N ASP A 65 -1.87 12.53 -9.07
CA ASP A 65 -2.79 13.64 -9.28
C ASP A 65 -3.39 13.95 -7.90
N SER A 66 -2.79 14.93 -7.21
CA SER A 66 -2.95 15.27 -5.78
C SER A 66 -4.37 15.58 -5.28
N THR A 67 -5.38 15.37 -6.12
CA THR A 67 -6.78 15.71 -5.87
C THR A 67 -7.71 14.48 -5.96
N SER A 68 -7.21 13.32 -6.38
CA SER A 68 -8.04 12.15 -6.63
C SER A 68 -8.28 11.34 -5.34
N ALA A 69 -9.56 11.21 -4.94
CA ALA A 69 -10.02 10.33 -3.86
C ALA A 69 -9.94 8.83 -4.20
N GLU A 70 -9.15 8.49 -5.21
CA GLU A 70 -8.97 7.15 -5.73
C GLU A 70 -7.52 6.90 -6.11
N VAL A 71 -7.10 5.66 -5.92
CA VAL A 71 -5.81 5.14 -6.34
C VAL A 71 -6.07 4.10 -7.43
N VAL A 72 -5.51 4.33 -8.61
CA VAL A 72 -5.56 3.37 -9.72
C VAL A 72 -4.24 2.63 -9.78
N ILE A 73 -4.30 1.30 -9.70
CA ILE A 73 -3.14 0.44 -9.91
C ILE A 73 -3.43 -0.56 -11.01
N GLU A 74 -2.37 -0.95 -11.73
CA GLU A 74 -2.43 -2.03 -12.70
C GLU A 74 -1.41 -3.09 -12.29
N MET A 75 -1.87 -4.33 -12.14
CA MET A 75 -1.02 -5.43 -11.67
C MET A 75 -1.51 -6.76 -12.23
N THR A 76 -0.59 -7.62 -12.66
CA THR A 76 -0.89 -8.99 -13.02
C THR A 76 -1.02 -9.88 -11.78
N ALA A 77 -1.74 -11.00 -11.89
CA ALA A 77 -1.83 -11.94 -10.77
C ALA A 77 -0.47 -12.54 -10.38
N ALA A 78 0.46 -12.69 -11.32
CA ALA A 78 1.81 -13.20 -11.06
C ALA A 78 2.67 -12.18 -10.30
N GLU A 79 2.60 -10.90 -10.66
CA GLU A 79 3.27 -9.81 -9.92
C GLU A 79 2.75 -9.73 -8.49
N CYS A 80 1.43 -9.86 -8.30
CA CYS A 80 0.84 -9.86 -6.97
C CYS A 80 1.33 -11.04 -6.13
N GLU A 81 1.37 -12.23 -6.71
CA GLU A 81 1.85 -13.43 -6.02
C GLU A 81 3.33 -13.33 -5.66
N LEU A 82 4.16 -12.83 -6.59
CA LEU A 82 5.58 -12.59 -6.34
C LEU A 82 5.80 -11.59 -5.21
N ALA A 83 5.03 -10.50 -5.19
CA ALA A 83 5.21 -9.44 -4.21
C ALA A 83 4.65 -9.79 -2.82
N THR A 84 3.61 -10.63 -2.76
CA THR A 84 2.83 -10.84 -1.51
C THR A 84 2.77 -12.27 -1.01
N GLY A 85 3.16 -13.25 -1.82
CA GLY A 85 2.92 -14.67 -1.56
C GLY A 85 1.46 -15.10 -1.65
N ILE A 86 0.53 -14.20 -1.98
CA ILE A 86 -0.90 -14.52 -2.10
C ILE A 86 -1.13 -15.21 -3.45
N THR A 87 -1.55 -16.47 -3.40
CA THR A 87 -1.86 -17.28 -4.60
C THR A 87 -3.05 -16.71 -5.39
N ARG A 88 -3.17 -17.07 -6.67
CA ARG A 88 -4.32 -16.62 -7.52
C ARG A 88 -5.70 -16.87 -6.90
N ALA A 89 -5.92 -18.01 -6.26
CA ALA A 89 -7.19 -18.34 -5.61
C ALA A 89 -7.46 -17.45 -4.39
N GLN A 90 -6.43 -17.19 -3.59
CA GLN A 90 -6.52 -16.25 -2.47
C GLN A 90 -6.72 -14.82 -2.96
N GLN A 91 -6.07 -14.40 -4.05
CA GLN A 91 -6.29 -13.09 -4.66
C GLN A 91 -7.75 -12.91 -5.09
N GLN A 92 -8.39 -13.92 -5.70
CA GLN A 92 -9.82 -13.86 -6.03
C GLN A 92 -10.68 -13.63 -4.78
N THR A 93 -10.33 -14.28 -3.67
CA THR A 93 -11.03 -14.09 -2.39
C THR A 93 -10.82 -12.68 -1.84
N CYS A 94 -9.59 -12.16 -1.88
CA CYS A 94 -9.27 -10.79 -1.49
C CYS A 94 -10.07 -9.77 -2.33
N ARG A 95 -10.10 -9.95 -3.65
CA ARG A 95 -10.86 -9.07 -4.56
C ARG A 95 -12.34 -9.03 -4.21
N ARG A 96 -12.96 -10.19 -3.96
CA ARG A 96 -14.35 -10.27 -3.52
C ARG A 96 -14.56 -9.51 -2.20
N ILE A 97 -13.72 -9.74 -1.20
CA ILE A 97 -13.81 -9.05 0.11
C ILE A 97 -13.74 -7.54 -0.06
N LEU A 98 -12.79 -7.05 -0.86
CA LEU A 98 -12.61 -5.61 -1.08
C LEU A 98 -13.79 -5.00 -1.86
N ALA A 99 -14.33 -5.72 -2.85
CA ALA A 99 -15.53 -5.32 -3.58
C ALA A 99 -16.76 -5.28 -2.68
N ASP A 100 -16.97 -6.31 -1.85
CA ASP A 100 -18.09 -6.38 -0.90
C ASP A 100 -18.07 -5.24 0.13
N LYS A 101 -16.88 -4.72 0.46
CA LYS A 101 -16.70 -3.54 1.33
C LYS A 101 -16.80 -2.20 0.59
N GLY A 102 -16.88 -2.22 -0.73
CA GLY A 102 -16.83 -1.04 -1.61
C GLY A 102 -15.45 -0.38 -1.66
N ILE A 103 -14.40 -1.07 -1.22
CA ILE A 103 -13.03 -0.51 -1.14
C ILE A 103 -12.39 -0.47 -2.52
N ALA A 104 -12.61 -1.51 -3.34
CA ALA A 104 -11.99 -1.60 -4.65
C ALA A 104 -12.91 -2.26 -5.67
N ILE A 105 -12.77 -1.85 -6.93
CA ILE A 105 -13.40 -2.52 -8.08
C ILE A 105 -12.33 -2.96 -9.09
N GLU A 106 -12.63 -4.04 -9.80
CA GLU A 106 -11.80 -4.59 -10.87
C GLU A 106 -12.31 -4.13 -12.23
N GLU A 107 -11.39 -3.60 -13.04
CA GLU A 107 -11.55 -3.38 -14.47
C GLU A 107 -10.57 -4.30 -15.20
N ARG A 108 -11.11 -5.19 -16.04
CA ARG A 108 -10.26 -6.07 -16.84
C ARG A 108 -9.51 -5.28 -17.91
N SER A 109 -8.18 -5.38 -17.90
CA SER A 109 -7.28 -4.73 -18.86
C SER A 109 -6.39 -5.79 -19.54
N GLY A 110 -6.99 -6.63 -20.40
CA GLY A 110 -6.24 -7.69 -21.09
C GLY A 110 -5.62 -8.72 -20.13
N ARG A 111 -4.28 -8.73 -20.00
CA ARG A 111 -3.52 -9.67 -19.14
C ARG A 111 -3.33 -9.16 -17.71
N SER A 112 -3.41 -7.86 -17.51
CA SER A 112 -3.35 -7.18 -16.22
C SER A 112 -4.75 -6.90 -15.70
N ILE A 113 -4.86 -6.72 -14.40
CA ILE A 113 -6.08 -6.23 -13.78
C ILE A 113 -5.83 -4.79 -13.36
N ARG A 114 -6.70 -3.89 -13.80
CA ARG A 114 -6.74 -2.52 -13.30
C ARG A 114 -7.67 -2.49 -12.09
N TYR A 115 -7.15 -2.00 -10.98
CA TYR A 115 -7.91 -1.83 -9.75
C TYR A 115 -8.10 -0.34 -9.50
N ARG A 116 -9.34 0.05 -9.24
CA ARG A 116 -9.65 1.37 -8.68
C ARG A 116 -9.95 1.21 -7.21
N ILE A 117 -9.16 1.85 -6.36
CA ILE A 117 -9.23 1.78 -4.91
C ILE A 117 -9.78 3.11 -4.40
N TYR A 118 -10.89 3.07 -3.69
CA TYR A 118 -11.56 4.26 -3.17
C TYR A 118 -11.02 4.62 -1.78
N THR A 119 -10.09 5.57 -1.72
CA THR A 119 -9.41 5.94 -0.46
C THR A 119 -10.39 6.58 0.54
N GLN A 120 -11.38 7.32 0.05
CA GLN A 120 -12.46 7.87 0.87
C GLN A 120 -13.24 6.75 1.60
N ARG A 121 -13.52 5.64 0.91
CA ARG A 121 -14.23 4.51 1.51
C ARG A 121 -13.41 3.84 2.61
N ILE A 122 -12.10 3.73 2.42
CA ILE A 122 -11.19 3.21 3.45
C ILE A 122 -11.24 4.11 4.69
N LEU A 123 -11.16 5.43 4.50
CA LEU A 123 -11.22 6.39 5.59
C LEU A 123 -12.54 6.30 6.37
N GLU A 124 -13.69 6.21 5.68
CA GLU A 124 -14.99 6.01 6.33
C GLU A 124 -15.04 4.75 7.20
N LEU A 125 -14.55 3.63 6.67
CA LEU A 125 -14.54 2.35 7.40
C LEU A 125 -13.64 2.42 8.63
N LEU A 126 -12.47 3.05 8.52
CA LEU A 126 -11.55 3.27 9.64
C LEU A 126 -12.19 4.18 10.71
N GLN A 127 -12.90 5.23 10.32
CA GLN A 127 -13.61 6.10 11.26
C GLN A 127 -14.73 5.34 11.99
N ILE A 128 -15.50 4.50 11.29
CA ILE A 128 -16.51 3.64 11.91
C ILE A 128 -15.87 2.71 12.93
N GLN A 129 -14.75 2.08 12.57
CA GLN A 129 -14.03 1.17 13.45
C GLN A 129 -13.44 1.88 14.69
N ALA A 130 -12.91 3.08 14.54
CA ALA A 130 -12.28 3.83 15.62
C ALA A 130 -13.29 4.47 16.60
N ARG A 131 -14.56 4.56 16.22
CA ARG A 131 -15.60 5.26 17.00
C ARG A 131 -15.76 4.76 18.44
N PRO A 132 -15.85 3.44 18.72
CA PRO A 132 -16.01 2.96 20.10
C PRO A 132 -14.82 3.33 20.98
N LEU A 133 -13.60 3.29 20.43
CA LEU A 133 -12.40 3.71 21.15
C LEU A 133 -12.43 5.20 21.44
N ALA A 134 -12.81 6.03 20.45
CA ALA A 134 -12.93 7.47 20.64
C ALA A 134 -13.98 7.83 21.72
N GLU A 135 -15.09 7.11 21.78
CA GLU A 135 -16.13 7.27 22.82
C GLU A 135 -15.61 6.87 24.21
N ALA A 136 -14.90 5.72 24.31
CA ALA A 136 -14.28 5.27 25.55
C ALA A 136 -13.23 6.26 26.07
N MET A 137 -12.40 6.83 25.17
CA MET A 137 -11.40 7.84 25.52
C MET A 137 -12.03 9.12 26.09
N ARG A 138 -13.20 9.53 25.58
CA ARG A 138 -13.94 10.69 26.12
C ARG A 138 -14.63 10.38 27.44
N GLY A 139 -15.07 9.13 27.64
CA GLY A 139 -15.71 8.67 28.87
C GLY A 139 -14.75 8.52 30.05
N GLY A 140 -13.50 8.09 29.79
CA GLY A 140 -12.44 7.97 30.81
C GLY A 140 -11.79 9.29 31.23
N GLN A 141 -12.20 10.42 30.67
CA GLN A 141 -11.75 11.77 31.02
C GLN A 141 -12.72 12.51 31.96
N ARG A 142 -13.72 11.81 32.53
CA ARG A 142 -14.71 12.36 33.46
C ARG A 142 -14.56 11.78 34.86
#